data_AF-A0A0M5MPT2-F1
#
_entry.id   AF-A0A0M5MPT2-F1
#
_cell.length_a   1.000
_cell.length_b   1.000
_cell.length_c   1.000
_cell.angle_alpha   90.00
_cell.angle_beta   90.00
_cell.angle_gamma   90.00
#
_symmetry.space_group_name_H-M   'P 1'
#
loop_
_entity.id
_entity.type
_entity.pdbx_description
1 polymer ?
#
loop_
_entity_poly.entity_id
_entity_poly.type
_entity_poly.pdbx_seq_one_letter_code
_entity_poly.pdbx_strand_id
1 'polypeptide(L)'
;MQISFPDWLTPQTAYIVLSAVVAVLIWIEGEMLKRNAGKLPKSSFFQFSSLIDTAWFFVSTVMLYMLDFTPLAITVPAAYGIYTVFGWIYGIRLLKRRGIPDSAEDLVVPTKYIAYSQSFALIFFGLCLLVLAAPWLPIAF
;
A
#
# COMPACT_ATOMS: atom_id res chain seq x y z
N MET A 1 -4.05 -29.00 23.55
CA MET A 1 -3.09 -27.95 23.94
C MET A 1 -3.49 -26.70 23.19
N GLN A 2 -4.24 -25.79 23.83
CA GLN A 2 -4.53 -24.47 23.24
C GLN A 2 -3.26 -23.65 23.36
N ILE A 3 -2.66 -23.30 22.22
CA ILE A 3 -1.54 -22.36 22.18
C ILE A 3 -2.14 -20.99 22.48
N SER A 4 -1.92 -20.45 23.68
CA SER A 4 -2.30 -19.07 23.99
C SER A 4 -1.35 -18.15 23.22
N PHE A 5 -1.85 -17.53 22.17
CA PHE A 5 -1.13 -16.44 21.53
C PHE A 5 -1.14 -15.23 22.48
N PRO A 6 -0.03 -14.46 22.56
CA PRO A 6 -0.04 -13.20 23.29
C PRO A 6 -1.13 -12.26 22.75
N ASP A 7 -1.77 -11.46 23.61
CA ASP A 7 -2.88 -10.58 23.24
C ASP A 7 -2.56 -9.58 22.09
N TRP A 8 -1.28 -9.35 21.80
CA TRP A 8 -0.83 -8.51 20.69
C TRP A 8 -0.80 -9.21 19.33
N LEU A 9 -0.77 -10.55 19.28
CA LEU A 9 -0.69 -11.32 18.03
C LEU A 9 -2.09 -11.67 17.49
N THR A 10 -2.94 -10.67 17.35
CA THR A 10 -4.27 -10.84 16.73
C THR A 10 -4.16 -10.83 15.20
N PRO A 11 -5.10 -11.46 14.48
CA PRO A 11 -5.19 -11.33 13.02
C PRO A 11 -5.26 -9.88 12.55
N GLN A 12 -5.94 -9.00 13.32
CA GLN A 12 -5.94 -7.56 13.08
C GLN A 12 -4.51 -7.00 13.15
N THR A 13 -3.79 -7.23 14.25
CA THR A 13 -2.41 -6.71 14.39
C THR A 13 -1.51 -7.20 13.25
N ALA A 14 -1.60 -8.48 12.89
CA ALA A 14 -0.82 -9.04 11.79
C ALA A 14 -1.13 -8.33 10.46
N TYR A 15 -2.41 -8.11 10.16
CA TYR A 15 -2.82 -7.36 8.97
C TYR A 15 -2.27 -5.92 8.96
N ILE A 16 -2.33 -5.21 10.08
CA ILE A 16 -1.82 -3.82 10.17
C ILE A 16 -0.29 -3.77 10.02
N VAL A 17 0.43 -4.69 10.65
CA VAL A 17 1.90 -4.80 10.51
C VAL A 17 2.29 -5.09 9.06
N LEU A 18 1.62 -6.05 8.41
CA LEU A 18 1.88 -6.35 7.01
C LEU A 18 1.51 -5.18 6.08
N SER A 19 0.45 -4.43 6.40
CA SER A 19 0.10 -3.20 5.68
C SER A 19 1.19 -2.13 5.81
N ALA A 20 1.81 -2.01 6.98
CA ALA A 20 2.98 -1.12 7.16
C ALA A 20 4.16 -1.56 6.29
N VAL A 21 4.42 -2.87 6.17
CA VAL A 21 5.44 -3.41 5.26
C VAL A 21 5.12 -3.07 3.81
N VAL A 22 3.87 -3.25 3.37
CA VAL A 22 3.43 -2.87 2.02
C VAL A 22 3.64 -1.38 1.76
N ALA A 23 3.37 -0.52 2.74
CA ALA A 23 3.64 0.92 2.62
C ALA A 23 5.13 1.20 2.32
N VAL A 24 6.04 0.52 3.04
CA VAL A 24 7.49 0.63 2.80
C VAL A 24 7.87 0.14 1.40
N LEU A 25 7.29 -0.98 0.94
CA LEU A 25 7.51 -1.53 -0.39
C LEU A 25 7.09 -0.54 -1.50
N ILE A 26 5.89 0.05 -1.41
CA ILE A 26 5.42 1.08 -2.36
C ILE A 26 6.39 2.26 -2.41
N TRP A 27 6.88 2.70 -1.25
CA TRP A 27 7.80 3.82 -1.18
C TRP A 27 9.13 3.50 -1.88
N ILE A 28 9.68 2.31 -1.64
CA ILE A 28 10.90 1.81 -2.27
C ILE A 28 10.72 1.67 -3.78
N GLU A 29 9.60 1.12 -4.26
CA GLU A 29 9.29 1.04 -5.69
C GLU A 29 9.32 2.42 -6.35
N GLY A 30 8.73 3.43 -5.70
CA GLY A 30 8.78 4.80 -6.20
C GLY A 30 10.20 5.34 -6.31
N GLU A 31 11.08 5.00 -5.37
CA GLU A 31 12.49 5.39 -5.38
C GLU A 31 13.26 4.68 -6.51
N MET A 32 12.99 3.39 -6.72
CA MET A 32 13.56 2.62 -7.83
C MET A 32 13.12 3.18 -9.20
N LEU A 33 11.84 3.55 -9.33
CA LEU A 33 11.31 4.19 -10.53
C LEU A 33 11.97 5.55 -10.78
N LYS A 34 12.16 6.37 -9.73
CA LYS A 34 12.89 7.66 -9.86
C LYS A 34 14.31 7.46 -10.39
N ARG A 35 15.03 6.48 -9.84
CA ARG A 35 16.41 6.15 -10.26
C ARG A 35 16.48 5.64 -11.70
N ASN A 36 15.41 5.02 -12.19
CA ASN A 36 15.33 4.50 -13.56
C ASN A 36 14.56 5.45 -14.51
N ALA A 37 14.51 6.75 -14.21
CA ALA A 37 13.83 7.77 -15.02
C ALA A 37 12.35 7.46 -15.33
N GLY A 38 11.67 6.76 -14.41
CA GLY A 38 10.28 6.31 -14.54
C GLY A 38 10.12 5.03 -15.36
N LYS A 39 11.17 4.47 -15.96
CA LYS A 39 11.09 3.16 -16.63
C LYS A 39 10.99 2.04 -15.59
N LEU A 40 10.29 0.97 -15.94
CA LEU A 40 10.18 -0.21 -15.09
C LEU A 40 11.56 -0.83 -14.84
N PRO A 41 12.01 -0.95 -13.57
CA PRO A 41 13.25 -1.64 -13.24
C PRO A 41 13.17 -3.12 -13.65
N LYS A 42 14.24 -3.67 -14.24
CA LYS A 42 14.31 -5.10 -14.60
C LYS A 42 14.67 -6.02 -13.42
N SER A 43 14.45 -5.57 -12.18
CA SER A 43 14.82 -6.35 -11.00
C SER A 43 13.67 -7.25 -10.54
N SER A 44 14.00 -8.49 -10.15
CA SER A 44 13.01 -9.43 -9.62
C SER A 44 12.35 -8.92 -8.34
N PHE A 45 13.08 -8.13 -7.54
CA PHE A 45 12.53 -7.48 -6.36
C PHE A 45 11.40 -6.50 -6.71
N PHE A 46 11.58 -5.65 -7.73
CA PHE A 46 10.56 -4.71 -8.15
C PHE A 46 9.29 -5.44 -8.62
N GLN A 47 9.46 -6.50 -9.42
CA GLN A 47 8.33 -7.30 -9.91
C GLN A 47 7.56 -7.97 -8.77
N PHE A 48 8.27 -8.58 -7.82
CA PHE A 48 7.66 -9.23 -6.66
C PHE A 48 6.95 -8.23 -5.75
N SER A 49 7.59 -7.10 -5.47
CA SER A 49 7.04 -6.02 -4.67
C SER A 49 5.75 -5.46 -5.30
N SER A 50 5.78 -5.20 -6.61
CA SER A 50 4.64 -4.63 -7.33
C SER A 50 3.44 -5.60 -7.39
N LEU A 51 3.73 -6.90 -7.45
CA LEU A 51 2.72 -7.95 -7.31
C LEU A 51 2.09 -7.92 -5.91
N ILE A 52 2.90 -7.79 -4.85
CA ILE A 52 2.41 -7.68 -3.47
C ILE A 52 1.52 -6.45 -3.33
N ASP A 53 1.98 -5.27 -3.78
CA ASP A 53 1.20 -4.03 -3.73
C ASP A 53 -0.16 -4.21 -4.41
N THR A 54 -0.18 -4.71 -5.64
CA THR A 54 -1.43 -4.94 -6.37
C THR A 54 -2.33 -5.97 -5.68
N ALA A 55 -1.76 -7.07 -5.17
CA ALA A 55 -2.51 -8.11 -4.47
C ALA A 55 -3.08 -7.60 -3.14
N TRP A 56 -2.38 -6.66 -2.48
CA TRP A 56 -2.79 -6.14 -1.18
C TRP A 56 -4.16 -5.46 -1.24
N PHE A 57 -4.54 -4.85 -2.37
CA PHE A 57 -5.89 -4.30 -2.55
C PHE A 57 -6.99 -5.35 -2.36
N PHE A 58 -6.81 -6.53 -2.95
CA PHE A 58 -7.75 -7.64 -2.81
C PHE A 58 -7.71 -8.23 -1.41
N VAL A 59 -6.51 -8.37 -0.83
CA VAL A 59 -6.35 -8.82 0.57
C VAL A 59 -7.09 -7.87 1.51
N SER A 60 -6.85 -6.56 1.43
CA SER A 60 -7.53 -5.54 2.22
C SER A 60 -9.04 -5.58 2.06
N THR A 61 -9.52 -5.78 0.82
CA THR A 61 -10.95 -5.92 0.55
C THR A 61 -11.54 -7.15 1.26
N VAL A 62 -10.87 -8.31 1.19
CA VAL A 62 -11.32 -9.53 1.87
C VAL A 62 -11.26 -9.38 3.39
N MET A 63 -10.20 -8.76 3.91
CA MET A 63 -10.03 -8.56 5.34
C MET A 63 -11.13 -7.70 5.96
N LEU A 64 -11.69 -6.72 5.22
CA LEU A 64 -12.85 -5.94 5.67
C LEU A 64 -14.07 -6.79 6.05
N TYR A 65 -14.21 -7.99 5.47
CA TYR A 65 -15.32 -8.90 5.74
C TYR A 65 -14.93 -10.08 6.65
N MET A 66 -13.63 -10.32 6.85
CA MET A 66 -13.11 -11.47 7.60
C MET A 66 -12.68 -11.11 9.02
N LEU A 67 -12.33 -9.85 9.27
CA LEU A 67 -11.80 -9.40 10.56
C LEU A 67 -12.77 -8.42 11.24
N ASP A 68 -12.96 -8.61 12.54
CA ASP A 68 -13.66 -7.65 13.40
C ASP A 68 -12.72 -6.50 13.76
N PHE A 69 -12.63 -5.52 12.86
CA PHE A 69 -11.78 -4.36 13.07
C PHE A 69 -12.31 -3.44 14.16
N THR A 70 -11.42 -2.89 14.99
CA THR A 70 -11.76 -1.73 15.82
C THR A 70 -12.09 -0.52 14.93
N PRO A 71 -12.88 0.47 15.44
CA PRO A 71 -13.25 1.65 14.66
C PRO A 71 -12.06 2.41 14.07
N LEU A 72 -10.92 2.41 14.76
CA LEU A 72 -9.70 3.01 14.22
C LEU A 72 -9.00 2.08 13.22
N ALA A 73 -8.93 0.77 13.46
CA ALA A 73 -8.20 -0.16 12.60
C ALA A 73 -8.85 -0.33 11.22
N ILE A 74 -10.18 -0.20 11.10
CA ILE A 74 -10.89 -0.26 9.82
C ILE A 74 -10.46 0.84 8.84
N THR A 75 -9.87 1.93 9.36
CA THR A 75 -9.34 3.02 8.51
C THR A 75 -8.18 2.57 7.64
N VAL A 76 -7.42 1.54 8.04
CA VAL A 76 -6.27 1.03 7.27
C VAL A 76 -6.72 0.40 5.94
N PRO A 77 -7.55 -0.65 5.91
CA PRO A 77 -8.04 -1.19 4.63
C PRO A 77 -8.86 -0.16 3.83
N ALA A 78 -9.63 0.70 4.49
CA ALA A 78 -10.41 1.74 3.81
C ALA A 78 -9.52 2.77 3.11
N ALA A 79 -8.52 3.31 3.80
CA ALA A 79 -7.55 4.25 3.24
C ALA A 79 -6.79 3.60 2.08
N TYR A 80 -6.32 2.37 2.25
CA TYR A 80 -5.62 1.64 1.20
C TYR A 80 -6.50 1.50 -0.05
N GLY A 81 -7.74 1.00 0.10
CA GLY A 81 -8.66 0.82 -1.01
C GLY A 81 -8.98 2.12 -1.76
N ILE A 82 -9.27 3.20 -1.03
CA ILE A 82 -9.53 4.52 -1.63
C ILE A 82 -8.33 4.96 -2.47
N TYR A 83 -7.13 4.93 -1.88
CA TYR A 83 -5.92 5.38 -2.57
C TYR A 83 -5.57 4.53 -3.78
N THR A 84 -5.70 3.21 -3.72
CA THR A 84 -5.44 2.34 -4.88
C THR A 84 -6.37 2.68 -6.04
N VAL A 85 -7.68 2.83 -5.77
CA VAL A 85 -8.67 3.17 -6.81
C VAL A 85 -8.37 4.54 -7.43
N PHE A 86 -8.11 5.56 -6.62
CA PHE A 86 -7.73 6.89 -7.11
C PHE A 86 -6.40 6.88 -7.85
N GLY A 87 -5.45 6.06 -7.40
CA GLY A 87 -4.18 5.80 -8.07
C GLY A 87 -4.40 5.28 -9.48
N TRP A 88 -5.20 4.22 -9.66
CA TRP A 88 -5.50 3.69 -11.00
C TRP A 88 -6.16 4.72 -11.90
N ILE A 89 -7.16 5.46 -11.39
CA ILE A 89 -7.81 6.55 -12.15
C ILE A 89 -6.78 7.60 -12.58
N TYR A 90 -5.90 8.00 -11.67
CA TYR A 90 -4.87 9.00 -11.93
C TYR A 90 -3.83 8.50 -12.94
N GLY A 91 -3.39 7.25 -12.81
CA GLY A 91 -2.46 6.59 -13.72
C GLY A 91 -3.00 6.50 -15.13
N ILE A 92 -4.24 6.01 -15.29
CA ILE A 92 -4.93 5.92 -16.60
C ILE A 92 -5.05 7.31 -17.23
N ARG A 93 -5.47 8.31 -16.46
CA ARG A 93 -5.62 9.70 -16.95
C ARG A 93 -4.28 10.26 -17.44
N LEU A 94 -3.19 9.93 -16.77
CA LEU A 94 -1.87 10.47 -17.10
C LEU A 94 -1.25 9.75 -18.31
N LEU A 95 -1.49 8.45 -18.46
CA LEU A 95 -1.14 7.67 -19.65
C LEU A 95 -1.89 8.19 -20.89
N LYS A 96 -3.20 8.41 -20.79
CA LYS A 96 -4.00 8.98 -21.90
C LYS A 96 -3.46 10.33 -22.38
N ARG A 97 -2.84 11.14 -21.51
CA ARG A 97 -2.25 12.44 -21.87
C ARG A 97 -0.90 12.34 -22.58
N ARG A 98 -0.15 11.25 -22.38
CA ARG A 98 1.18 11.05 -22.96
C ARG A 98 1.19 10.16 -24.20
N GLY A 99 0.04 9.57 -24.53
CA GLY A 99 -0.08 8.50 -25.53
C GLY A 99 0.09 7.13 -24.85
N ILE A 100 -0.72 6.16 -25.29
CA ILE A 100 -0.58 4.77 -24.84
C ILE A 100 0.65 4.22 -25.58
N PRO A 101 1.68 3.73 -24.86
CA PRO A 101 2.87 3.19 -25.52
C PRO A 101 2.54 1.92 -26.31
N ASP A 102 3.25 1.71 -27.42
CA ASP A 102 3.08 0.56 -28.30
C ASP A 102 3.56 -0.76 -27.66
N SER A 103 4.43 -0.67 -26.64
CA SER A 103 4.93 -1.79 -25.86
C SER A 103 5.01 -1.49 -24.36
N ALA A 104 4.99 -2.53 -23.52
CA ALA A 104 5.17 -2.38 -22.07
C ALA A 104 6.58 -1.88 -21.68
N GLU A 105 7.56 -2.06 -22.55
CA GLU A 105 8.95 -1.65 -22.33
C GLU A 105 9.15 -0.15 -22.52
N ASP A 106 8.27 0.47 -23.32
CA ASP A 106 8.21 1.92 -23.54
C ASP A 106 7.36 2.64 -22.49
N LEU A 107 6.78 1.90 -21.53
CA LEU A 107 6.02 2.46 -20.43
C LEU A 107 6.93 3.24 -19.49
N VAL A 108 6.79 4.57 -19.53
CA VAL A 108 7.43 5.48 -18.57
C VAL A 108 6.39 5.92 -17.56
N VAL A 109 6.54 5.46 -16.32
CA VAL A 109 5.71 5.89 -15.20
C VAL A 109 5.94 7.39 -14.96
N PRO A 110 4.90 8.22 -15.05
CA PRO A 110 5.07 9.66 -14.93
C PRO A 110 5.52 10.07 -13.52
N THR A 111 6.45 11.00 -13.42
CA THR A 111 6.99 11.48 -12.12
C THR A 111 5.93 11.95 -11.13
N LYS A 112 4.84 12.55 -11.62
CA LYS A 112 3.72 12.98 -10.77
C LYS A 112 2.97 11.81 -10.15
N TYR A 113 2.85 10.70 -10.88
CA TYR A 113 2.27 9.46 -10.35
C TYR A 113 3.19 8.83 -9.29
N ILE A 114 4.49 8.81 -9.55
CA ILE A 114 5.47 8.30 -8.58
C ILE A 114 5.44 9.10 -7.28
N ALA A 115 5.41 10.43 -7.37
CA ALA A 115 5.32 11.30 -6.19
C ALA A 115 4.01 11.07 -5.42
N TYR A 116 2.88 10.93 -6.13
CA TYR A 116 1.60 10.58 -5.52
C TYR A 116 1.68 9.27 -4.73
N SER A 117 2.21 8.20 -5.32
CA SER A 117 2.34 6.89 -4.66
C SER A 117 3.26 6.95 -3.44
N GLN A 118 4.39 7.66 -3.50
CA GLN A 118 5.29 7.79 -2.36
C GLN A 118 4.70 8.64 -1.23
N SER A 119 3.96 9.71 -1.56
CA SER A 119 3.23 10.49 -0.56
C SER A 119 2.15 9.67 0.13
N PHE A 120 1.40 8.87 -0.64
CA PHE A 120 0.44 7.93 -0.09
C PHE A 120 1.11 6.93 0.86
N ALA A 121 2.18 6.26 0.40
CA ALA A 121 2.92 5.29 1.19
C ALA A 121 3.37 5.84 2.54
N LEU A 122 3.86 7.08 2.58
CA LEU A 122 4.30 7.72 3.83
C LEU A 122 3.13 7.97 4.80
N ILE A 123 2.01 8.51 4.31
CA ILE A 123 0.82 8.77 5.13
C ILE A 123 0.19 7.46 5.61
N PHE A 124 0.11 6.47 4.73
CA PHE A 124 -0.42 5.14 5.02
C PHE A 124 0.44 4.40 6.06
N PHE A 125 1.76 4.48 5.94
CA PHE A 125 2.68 3.97 6.95
C PHE A 125 2.46 4.64 8.30
N GLY A 126 2.35 5.98 8.33
CA GLY A 126 2.04 6.74 9.54
C GLY A 126 0.71 6.32 10.16
N LEU A 127 -0.32 6.08 9.35
CA LEU A 127 -1.60 5.54 9.81
C LEU A 127 -1.44 4.16 10.43
N CYS A 128 -0.71 3.24 9.79
CA CYS A 128 -0.47 1.90 10.34
C CYS A 128 0.24 1.99 11.70
N LEU A 129 1.27 2.84 11.82
CA LEU A 129 1.97 3.06 13.09
C LEU A 129 1.05 3.66 14.15
N LEU A 130 0.18 4.61 13.79
CA LEU A 130 -0.80 5.18 14.69
C LEU A 130 -1.77 4.12 15.22
N VAL A 131 -2.32 3.27 14.34
CA VAL A 131 -3.24 2.19 14.73
C VAL A 131 -2.53 1.18 15.64
N LEU A 132 -1.29 0.82 15.32
CA LEU A 132 -0.50 -0.07 16.16
C LEU A 132 -0.23 0.58 17.52
N ALA A 133 0.12 1.86 17.56
CA ALA A 133 0.44 2.59 18.79
C ALA A 133 -0.78 2.94 19.64
N ALA A 134 -1.99 2.95 19.06
CA ALA A 134 -3.23 3.42 19.68
C ALA A 134 -3.51 2.86 21.09
N PRO A 135 -3.28 1.57 21.40
CA PRO A 135 -3.51 1.03 22.75
C PRO A 135 -2.67 1.70 23.86
N TRP A 136 -1.54 2.33 23.49
CA TRP A 136 -0.65 3.02 24.42
C TRP A 136 -0.79 4.54 24.39
N LEU A 137 -1.65 5.07 23.52
CA LEU A 137 -1.90 6.49 23.43
C LEU A 137 -3.09 6.84 24.34
N PRO A 138 -3.04 7.98 25.06
CA PRO A 138 -4.15 8.45 25.90
C PRO A 138 -5.25 9.09 25.03
N ILE A 139 -5.70 8.38 23.99
CA ILE A 139 -6.69 8.86 23.03
C ILE A 139 -7.91 7.95 23.19
N ALA A 140 -9.03 8.53 23.62
CA ALA A 140 -10.30 7.82 23.69
C ALA A 140 -10.85 7.65 22.25
N PHE A 141 -11.11 6.40 21.85
CA PHE A 141 -11.73 6.05 20.58
C PHE A 141 -13.02 5.27 20.82
#